data_AF-G4ZY62-F1
#
_entry.id   AF-G4ZY62-F1
#
_cell.length_a   1.000
_cell.length_b   1.000
_cell.length_c   1.000
_cell.angle_alpha   90.00
_cell.angle_beta   90.00
_cell.angle_gamma   90.00
#
_symmetry.space_group_name_H-M   'P 1'
#
loop_
_entity.id
_entity.type
_entity.pdbx_description
1 polymer ?
#
loop_
_entity_poly.entity_id
_entity_poly.type
_entity_poly.pdbx_seq_one_letter_code
_entity_poly.pdbx_strand_id
1 'polypeptide(L)'
;MADRAKVLGLYKRILTLHRQKLEPHMRVLGDQYVRDEFKRHKNAAPKFVPLFLREWEAYEALMRQKKDRFGQELSAEDKQLLDVGQKEKLQSLQDAAKKVGETIA
;
A
#
# COMPACT_ATOMS: atom_id res chain seq x y z
N MET A 1 20.20 -11.44 20.83
CA MET A 1 18.89 -11.07 21.42
C MET A 1 18.30 -9.77 20.85
N ALA A 2 19.11 -8.82 20.38
CA ALA A 2 18.63 -7.54 19.80
C ALA A 2 17.72 -7.68 18.56
N ASP A 3 17.90 -8.76 17.76
CA ASP A 3 17.22 -8.90 16.48
C ASP A 3 15.73 -9.26 16.61
N ARG A 4 15.36 -10.12 17.57
CA ARG A 4 13.97 -10.53 17.78
C ARG A 4 13.07 -9.36 18.20
N ALA A 5 13.56 -8.49 19.08
CA ALA A 5 12.82 -7.31 19.51
C ALA A 5 12.61 -6.34 18.33
N LYS A 6 13.63 -6.15 17.48
CA LYS A 6 13.54 -5.33 16.27
C LYS A 6 12.50 -5.88 15.28
N VAL A 7 12.53 -7.19 14.99
CA VAL A 7 11.58 -7.87 14.09
C VAL A 7 10.15 -7.74 14.62
N LEU A 8 9.91 -8.02 15.90
CA LEU A 8 8.59 -7.90 16.51
C LEU A 8 8.11 -6.45 16.56
N GLY A 9 9.03 -5.50 16.75
CA GLY A 9 8.74 -4.07 16.68
C GLY A 9 8.26 -3.67 15.29
N LEU A 10 8.95 -4.08 14.23
CA LEU A 10 8.57 -3.80 12.84
C LEU A 10 7.19 -4.39 12.51
N TYR A 11 6.97 -5.67 12.87
CA TYR A 11 5.69 -6.35 12.70
C TYR A 11 4.52 -5.59 13.36
N LYS A 12 4.68 -5.16 14.62
CA LYS A 12 3.65 -4.39 15.32
C LYS A 12 3.40 -3.03 14.68
N ARG A 13 4.45 -2.34 14.22
CA ARG A 13 4.31 -1.03 13.55
C ARG A 13 3.53 -1.15 12.25
N ILE A 14 3.82 -2.16 11.43
CA ILE A 14 3.09 -2.41 10.18
C ILE A 14 1.61 -2.66 10.44
N LEU A 15 1.27 -3.55 11.37
CA LEU A 15 -0.15 -3.81 11.70
C LEU A 15 -0.84 -2.57 12.27
N THR A 16 -0.12 -1.75 13.04
CA THR A 16 -0.67 -0.48 13.55
C THR A 16 -0.97 0.49 12.40
N LEU A 17 -0.07 0.59 11.41
CA LEU A 17 -0.29 1.41 10.22
C LEU A 17 -1.44 0.89 9.38
N HIS A 18 -1.60 -0.43 9.22
CA HIS A 18 -2.78 -0.99 8.57
C HIS A 18 -4.07 -0.53 9.24
N ARG A 19 -4.12 -0.54 10.58
CA ARG A 19 -5.31 -0.03 11.30
C ARG A 19 -5.57 1.46 11.08
N GLN A 20 -4.52 2.25 10.90
CA GLN A 20 -4.60 3.71 10.79
C GLN A 20 -4.83 4.20 9.36
N LYS A 21 -4.36 3.46 8.34
CA LYS A 21 -4.21 3.93 6.95
C LYS A 21 -4.99 3.10 5.92
N LEU A 22 -5.51 1.95 6.31
CA LEU A 22 -6.25 1.08 5.39
C LEU A 22 -7.71 0.98 5.82
N GLU A 23 -8.60 0.99 4.84
CA GLU A 23 -10.01 0.72 5.05
C GLU A 23 -10.24 -0.70 5.61
N PRO A 24 -11.32 -0.92 6.39
CA PRO A 24 -11.54 -2.19 7.09
C PRO A 24 -11.45 -3.44 6.21
N HIS A 25 -12.00 -3.38 4.98
CA HIS A 25 -11.98 -4.52 4.06
C HIS A 25 -10.57 -4.81 3.52
N MET A 26 -9.76 -3.77 3.28
CA MET A 26 -8.37 -3.93 2.83
C MET A 26 -7.46 -4.48 3.93
N ARG A 27 -7.75 -4.12 5.19
CA ARG A 27 -7.02 -4.64 6.34
C ARG A 27 -7.13 -6.15 6.50
N VAL A 28 -8.27 -6.75 6.17
CA VAL A 28 -8.47 -8.20 6.30
C VAL A 28 -7.41 -8.94 5.49
N LEU A 29 -7.25 -8.56 4.22
CA LEU A 29 -6.26 -9.17 3.34
C LEU A 29 -4.83 -8.80 3.75
N GLY A 30 -4.58 -7.52 4.01
CA GLY A 30 -3.25 -7.02 4.36
C GLY A 30 -2.71 -7.60 5.67
N ASP A 31 -3.51 -7.64 6.73
CA ASP A 31 -3.10 -8.18 8.04
C ASP A 31 -2.82 -9.68 7.95
N GLN A 32 -3.62 -10.42 7.17
CA GLN A 32 -3.41 -11.85 6.95
C GLN A 32 -2.09 -12.11 6.22
N TYR A 33 -1.82 -11.35 5.15
CA TYR A 33 -0.58 -11.47 4.39
C TYR A 33 0.66 -11.20 5.26
N VAL A 34 0.66 -10.11 6.05
CA VAL A 34 1.77 -9.77 6.95
C VAL A 34 2.02 -10.89 7.98
N ARG A 35 0.95 -11.46 8.57
CA ARG A 35 1.06 -12.58 9.51
C ARG A 35 1.72 -13.79 8.87
N ASP A 36 1.28 -14.16 7.68
CA ASP A 36 1.76 -15.35 7.00
C ASP A 36 3.22 -15.20 6.57
N GLU A 37 3.61 -14.03 6.06
CA GLU A 37 4.99 -13.78 5.64
C GLU A 37 5.98 -13.81 6.81
N PHE A 38 5.67 -13.14 7.92
CA PHE A 38 6.52 -13.17 9.11
C PHE A 38 6.58 -14.57 9.74
N LYS A 39 5.49 -15.35 9.66
CA LYS A 39 5.45 -16.74 10.13
C LYS A 39 6.33 -17.63 9.25
N ARG A 40 6.23 -17.51 7.92
CA ARG A 40 7.06 -18.26 6.95
C ARG A 40 8.55 -17.96 7.13
N HIS A 41 8.90 -16.71 7.43
CA HIS A 41 10.28 -16.28 7.60
C HIS A 41 10.86 -16.49 8.99
N LYS A 42 10.09 -17.06 9.94
CA LYS A 42 10.57 -17.33 11.31
C LYS A 42 11.82 -18.21 11.37
N ASN A 43 11.93 -19.16 10.43
CA ASN A 43 13.05 -20.11 10.33
C ASN A 43 13.87 -19.88 9.05
N ALA A 44 13.80 -18.69 8.45
CA ALA A 44 14.56 -18.38 7.24
C ALA A 44 16.07 -18.47 7.49
N ALA A 45 16.84 -18.82 6.45
CA ALA A 45 18.29 -18.84 6.56
C ALA A 45 18.81 -17.43 6.91
N PRO A 46 19.80 -17.29 7.81
CA PRO A 46 20.27 -15.99 8.29
C PRO A 46 20.68 -15.01 7.19
N LYS A 47 21.14 -15.52 6.03
CA LYS A 47 21.50 -14.69 4.87
C LYS A 47 20.34 -13.90 4.24
N PHE A 48 19.10 -14.38 4.40
CA PHE A 48 17.92 -13.72 3.82
C PHE A 48 17.22 -12.76 4.79
N VAL A 49 17.48 -12.90 6.10
CA VAL A 49 16.81 -12.09 7.14
C VAL A 49 17.09 -10.58 6.98
N PRO A 50 18.32 -10.11 6.69
CA PRO A 50 18.59 -8.69 6.49
C PRO A 50 17.82 -8.10 5.31
N LEU A 51 17.76 -8.84 4.19
CA LEU A 51 17.02 -8.41 3.00
C LEU A 51 15.51 -8.34 3.31
N PHE A 52 14.97 -9.38 3.95
CA PHE A 52 13.58 -9.39 4.40
C PHE A 52 13.25 -8.15 5.25
N LEU A 53 14.05 -7.87 6.28
CA LEU A 53 13.81 -6.72 7.15
C LEU A 53 13.89 -5.38 6.40
N ARG A 54 14.83 -5.23 5.46
CA ARG A 54 14.95 -4.01 4.64
C ARG A 54 13.69 -3.75 3.83
N GLU A 55 13.17 -4.77 3.14
CA GLU A 55 11.96 -4.62 2.32
C GLU A 55 10.73 -4.29 3.17
N TRP A 56 10.61 -4.91 4.36
CA TRP A 56 9.52 -4.59 5.29
C TRP A 56 9.65 -3.22 5.95
N GLU A 57 10.87 -2.73 6.19
CA GLU A 57 11.13 -1.34 6.61
C GLU A 57 10.75 -0.34 5.51
N ALA A 58 11.06 -0.65 4.24
CA ALA A 58 10.65 0.18 3.10
C ALA A 58 9.12 0.21 2.92
N TYR A 59 8.45 -0.93 3.06
CA TYR A 59 6.98 -1.01 3.08
C TYR A 59 6.37 -0.20 4.22
N GLU A 60 6.95 -0.28 5.41
CA GLU A 60 6.51 0.49 6.58
C GLU A 60 6.60 2.00 6.31
N ALA A 61 7.71 2.46 5.73
CA ALA A 61 7.90 3.86 5.32
C ALA A 61 6.89 4.30 4.26
N LEU A 62 6.63 3.46 3.25
CA LEU A 62 5.61 3.73 2.23
C LEU A 62 4.21 3.87 2.86
N MET A 63 3.84 2.96 3.76
CA MET A 63 2.54 3.01 4.44
C MET A 63 2.40 4.21 5.36
N ARG A 64 3.48 4.70 5.98
CA ARG A 64 3.47 5.97 6.73
C ARG A 64 3.13 7.15 5.84
N GLN A 65 3.70 7.19 4.63
CA GLN A 65 3.49 8.24 3.65
C GLN A 65 2.15 8.14 2.91
N LYS A 66 1.48 6.98 2.96
CA LYS A 66 0.16 6.78 2.40
C LYS A 66 -0.81 7.83 2.96
N LYS A 67 -1.39 8.61 2.04
CA LYS A 67 -2.52 9.52 2.27
C LYS A 67 -3.80 8.74 2.04
N ASP A 68 -4.89 9.11 2.70
CA ASP A 68 -6.23 8.51 2.52
C ASP A 68 -6.88 8.87 1.17
N ARG A 69 -6.07 9.13 0.14
CA ARG A 69 -6.55 9.31 -1.23
C ARG A 69 -6.43 7.98 -1.96
N PHE A 70 -7.52 7.57 -2.58
CA PHE A 70 -7.48 6.49 -3.55
C PHE A 70 -6.91 7.03 -4.86
N GLY A 71 -5.87 6.37 -5.36
CA GLY A 71 -5.15 6.80 -6.56
C GLY A 71 -4.26 8.04 -6.34
N GLN A 72 -3.60 8.45 -7.41
CA GLN A 72 -2.87 9.70 -7.48
C GLN A 72 -3.24 10.40 -8.78
N GLU A 73 -3.18 11.73 -8.79
CA GLU A 73 -3.26 12.43 -10.07
C GLU A 73 -2.07 12.02 -10.93
N LEU A 74 -2.34 11.80 -12.22
CA LEU A 74 -1.30 11.61 -13.22
C LEU A 74 -0.39 12.84 -13.23
N SER A 75 0.92 12.60 -13.31
CA SER A 75 1.90 13.68 -13.48
C SER A 75 1.69 14.38 -14.82
N ALA A 76 2.27 15.58 -14.98
CA ALA A 76 2.22 16.29 -16.26
C ALA A 76 2.87 15.47 -17.38
N GLU A 77 3.94 14.73 -17.07
CA GLU A 77 4.65 13.84 -17.97
C GLU A 77 3.76 12.66 -18.40
N ASP A 78 3.11 12.00 -17.44
CA ASP A 78 2.18 10.88 -17.74
C ASP A 78 1.01 11.33 -18.62
N LYS A 79 0.48 12.54 -18.38
CA LYS A 79 -0.60 13.10 -19.20
C LYS A 79 -0.17 13.40 -20.63
N GLN A 80 1.11 13.69 -20.87
CA GLN A 80 1.64 13.93 -22.20
C GLN A 80 1.80 12.63 -23.02
N LEU A 81 2.06 11.51 -22.36
CA LEU A 81 2.15 10.19 -23.01
C LEU A 81 0.81 9.68 -23.56
N LEU A 82 -0.31 10.25 -23.10
CA LEU A 82 -1.64 9.87 -23.58
C LEU A 82 -1.93 10.47 -24.96
N ASP A 83 -2.44 9.65 -25.86
CA ASP A 83 -2.97 10.11 -27.15
C ASP A 83 -4.30 10.89 -26.98
N VAL A 84 -4.78 11.50 -28.06
CA VAL A 84 -5.99 12.32 -28.04
C VAL A 84 -7.22 11.50 -27.63
N GLY A 85 -7.39 10.29 -28.15
CA GLY A 85 -8.53 9.43 -27.82
C GLY A 85 -8.48 8.92 -26.38
N GLN A 86 -7.30 8.63 -25.85
CA GLN A 86 -7.08 8.26 -24.46
C GLN A 86 -7.42 9.42 -23.50
N LYS A 87 -7.05 10.65 -23.87
CA LYS A 87 -7.39 11.87 -23.12
C LYS A 87 -8.91 12.09 -23.08
N GLU A 88 -9.59 11.97 -24.21
CA GLU A 88 -11.05 12.07 -24.30
C GLU A 88 -11.74 10.98 -23.46
N LYS A 89 -11.27 9.73 -23.56
CA LYS A 89 -11.80 8.62 -22.76
C LYS A 89 -11.62 8.87 -21.27
N LEU A 90 -10.43 9.32 -20.85
CA LEU A 90 -10.13 9.66 -19.47
C LEU A 90 -11.10 10.73 -18.94
N GLN A 91 -11.34 11.79 -19.71
CA GLN A 91 -12.30 12.84 -19.36
C GLN A 91 -13.71 12.27 -19.19
N SER A 92 -14.19 11.46 -20.14
CA SER A 92 -15.52 10.84 -20.06
C SER A 92 -15.71 9.96 -18.81
N LEU A 93 -14.65 9.24 -18.41
CA LEU A 93 -14.67 8.40 -17.21
C LEU A 93 -14.69 9.25 -15.94
N GLN A 94 -13.95 10.36 -15.90
CA GLN A 94 -13.98 11.29 -14.78
C GLN A 94 -15.37 11.90 -14.59
N ASP A 95 -16.02 12.33 -15.68
CA ASP A 95 -17.35 12.92 -15.61
C ASP A 95 -18.41 11.90 -15.17
N ALA A 96 -18.31 10.66 -15.68
CA ALA A 96 -19.16 9.55 -15.23
C ALA A 96 -18.98 9.25 -13.73
N ALA A 97 -17.73 9.21 -13.24
CA ALA A 97 -17.44 8.95 -11.83
C ALA A 97 -17.99 10.05 -10.90
N LYS A 98 -17.89 11.33 -11.29
CA LYS A 98 -18.49 12.45 -10.54
C LYS A 98 -20.00 12.31 -10.44
N LYS A 99 -20.67 12.00 -11.56
CA LYS A 99 -22.12 11.79 -11.59
C LYS A 99 -22.58 10.63 -10.69
N VAL A 100 -21.84 9.53 -10.69
CA VAL A 100 -22.12 8.39 -9.79
C VAL A 100 -21.94 8.81 -8.33
N GLY A 101 -20.90 9.57 -8.01
CA GLY A 101 -20.68 10.11 -6.66
C GLY A 101 -21.82 11.01 -6.17
N GLU A 102 -22.35 11.88 -7.04
CA GLU A 102 -23.51 12.74 -6.74
C GLU A 102 -24.82 11.98 -6.55
N THR A 103 -24.98 10.82 -7.19
CA THR A 103 -26.21 10.01 -7.12
C THR A 103 -26.25 9.14 -5.86
N ILE A 104 -25.09 8.85 -5.27
CA ILE A 104 -24.94 7.97 -4.09
C ILE A 104 -24.83 8.79 -2.78
N ALA A 105 -24.49 10.08 -2.86
CA ALA A 105 -24.46 11.02 -1.74
C ALA A 105 -25.86 11.53 -1.38
#